data_AF-A0A151SMZ7-F1
#
_entry.id   AF-A0A151SMZ7-F1
#
_cell.length_a   1.000
_cell.length_b   1.000
_cell.length_c   1.000
_cell.angle_alpha   90.00
_cell.angle_beta   90.00
_cell.angle_gamma   90.00
#
_symmetry.space_group_name_H-M   'P 1'
#
loop_
_entity.id
_entity.type
_entity.pdbx_description
1 polymer ?
#
loop_
_entity_poly.entity_id
_entity_poly.type
_entity_poly.pdbx_seq_one_letter_code
_entity_poly.pdbx_strand_id
1 'polypeptide(L)'
;DNSILAKEAINFIQKDKSKMGSLALKIDLEKAYDQISWNFLQAKLWKFGFPERIIKLIMWGVTNSSLTLLWNGSKLPPFAPSRGLRQGDPLSPYLFVLCMERLALRINELNKEGCWNPIHLSQGGPPISHLLFADDVILFSQATNDQV
;
A
#
# COMPACT_ATOMS: atom_id res chain seq x y z
N ASP A 1 14.71 -0.12 -9.83
CA ASP A 1 15.41 -0.32 -8.55
C ASP A 1 14.70 -1.30 -7.62
N ASN A 2 13.44 -1.08 -7.24
CA ASN A 2 12.71 -1.99 -6.33
C ASN A 2 12.61 -3.45 -6.81
N SER A 3 12.54 -3.70 -8.13
CA SER A 3 12.48 -5.06 -8.69
C SER A 3 13.78 -5.86 -8.51
N ILE A 4 14.93 -5.17 -8.54
CA ILE A 4 16.24 -5.80 -8.30
C ILE A 4 16.37 -6.15 -6.83
N LEU A 5 16.03 -5.21 -5.94
CA LEU A 5 15.99 -5.43 -4.49
C LEU A 5 15.05 -6.58 -4.11
N ALA A 6 13.86 -6.65 -4.71
CA ALA A 6 12.92 -7.74 -4.47
C ALA A 6 13.53 -9.10 -4.88
N LYS A 7 14.16 -9.16 -6.06
CA LYS A 7 14.82 -10.39 -6.54
C LYS A 7 15.97 -10.81 -5.63
N GLU A 8 16.78 -9.85 -5.17
CA GLU A 8 17.88 -10.11 -4.24
C GLU A 8 17.37 -10.59 -2.88
N ALA A 9 16.33 -9.95 -2.34
CA ALA A 9 15.69 -10.35 -1.10
C ALA A 9 15.10 -11.76 -1.17
N ILE A 10 14.39 -12.10 -2.26
CA ILE A 10 13.86 -13.46 -2.46
C ILE A 10 14.99 -14.47 -2.57
N ASN A 11 16.05 -14.16 -3.34
CA ASN A 11 17.22 -15.04 -3.45
C ASN A 11 17.92 -15.25 -2.10
N PHE A 12 18.01 -14.20 -1.27
CA PHE A 12 18.54 -14.29 0.08
C PHE A 12 17.71 -15.25 0.93
N ILE A 13 16.38 -15.10 0.93
CA ILE A 13 15.47 -15.95 1.69
C ILE A 13 15.55 -17.41 1.25
N GLN A 14 15.60 -17.68 -0.06
CA GLN A 14 15.73 -19.05 -0.60
C GLN A 14 17.05 -19.72 -0.22
N LYS A 15 18.12 -18.93 -0.03
CA LYS A 15 19.44 -19.43 0.36
C LYS A 15 19.68 -19.36 1.87
N ASP A 16 18.72 -18.84 2.62
CA ASP A 16 18.86 -18.67 4.06
C ASP A 16 18.92 -20.03 4.74
N LYS A 17 20.03 -20.27 5.43
CA LYS A 17 20.26 -21.47 6.26
C LYS A 17 20.25 -21.13 7.75
N SER A 18 19.80 -19.92 8.11
CA SER A 18 19.68 -19.50 9.50
C SER A 18 18.71 -20.40 10.26
N LYS A 19 18.96 -20.62 11.55
CA LYS A 19 18.10 -21.44 12.41
C LYS A 19 16.69 -20.85 12.59
N MET A 20 16.54 -19.54 12.46
CA MET A 20 15.26 -18.85 12.62
C MET A 20 14.46 -18.81 11.32
N GLY A 21 15.11 -18.87 10.16
CA GLY A 21 14.47 -18.76 8.86
C GLY A 21 13.97 -17.34 8.54
N SER A 22 13.77 -17.07 7.26
CA SER A 22 13.25 -15.80 6.76
C SER A 22 11.98 -16.03 5.94
N LEU A 23 11.04 -15.10 6.00
CA LEU A 23 9.75 -15.15 5.30
C LEU A 23 9.59 -13.93 4.38
N ALA A 24 9.05 -14.18 3.20
CA ALA A 24 8.46 -13.15 2.34
C ALA A 24 6.98 -13.44 2.10
N LEU A 25 6.14 -12.44 2.29
CA LEU A 25 4.71 -12.49 1.97
C LEU A 25 4.41 -11.48 0.86
N LYS A 26 3.93 -11.97 -0.28
CA LYS A 26 3.39 -11.12 -1.35
C LYS A 26 1.88 -10.96 -1.14
N ILE A 27 1.42 -9.71 -1.09
CA ILE A 27 0.01 -9.33 -1.05
C ILE A 27 -0.28 -8.55 -2.33
N ASP A 28 -1.30 -9.01 -3.06
CA ASP A 28 -1.81 -8.38 -4.28
C ASP A 28 -3.11 -7.63 -3.92
N LEU A 29 -3.12 -6.31 -4.10
CA LEU A 29 -4.27 -5.48 -3.78
C LEU A 29 -5.26 -5.46 -4.95
N GLU A 30 -6.26 -6.33 -4.89
CA GLU A 30 -7.30 -6.40 -5.93
C GLU A 30 -7.98 -5.03 -6.12
N LYS A 31 -7.88 -4.47 -7.34
CA LYS A 31 -8.47 -3.16 -7.69
C LYS A 31 -8.08 -2.08 -6.67
N ALA A 32 -6.79 -1.97 -6.36
CA ALA A 32 -6.26 -1.14 -5.29
C ALA A 32 -6.82 0.30 -5.27
N TYR A 33 -6.98 0.92 -6.44
CA TYR A 33 -7.57 2.25 -6.57
C TYR A 33 -9.05 2.27 -6.19
N ASP A 34 -9.85 1.29 -6.63
CA ASP A 34 -11.29 1.24 -6.42
C ASP A 34 -11.66 0.90 -4.97
N GLN A 35 -10.75 0.26 -4.23
CA GLN A 35 -11.02 -0.19 -2.86
C GLN A 35 -10.72 0.85 -1.78
N ILE A 36 -10.09 1.98 -2.10
CA ILE A 36 -9.73 2.99 -1.09
C ILE A 36 -10.97 3.59 -0.44
N SER A 37 -11.09 3.40 0.88
CA SER A 37 -12.13 4.06 1.67
C SER A 37 -11.89 5.57 1.74
N TRP A 38 -12.93 6.36 1.44
CA TRP A 38 -12.88 7.81 1.53
C TRP A 38 -12.66 8.32 2.96
N ASN A 39 -13.26 7.64 3.95
CA ASN A 39 -13.02 7.96 5.36
C ASN A 39 -11.56 7.75 5.75
N PHE A 40 -10.96 6.66 5.25
CA PHE A 40 -9.53 6.39 5.45
C PHE A 40 -8.67 7.47 4.81
N LEU A 41 -8.92 7.80 3.53
CA LEU A 41 -8.21 8.85 2.81
C LEU A 41 -8.27 10.20 3.54
N GLN A 42 -9.47 10.63 3.94
CA GLN A 42 -9.65 11.88 4.68
C GLN A 42 -8.85 11.88 5.98
N ALA A 43 -8.92 10.80 6.75
CA ALA A 43 -8.15 10.65 7.98
C ALA A 43 -6.63 10.64 7.72
N LYS A 44 -6.16 10.15 6.57
CA LYS A 44 -4.74 10.24 6.16
C LYS A 44 -4.36 11.69 5.91
N LEU A 45 -5.11 12.40 5.08
CA LEU A 45 -4.80 13.80 4.74
C LEU A 45 -4.70 14.68 6.00
N TRP A 46 -5.60 14.48 6.97
CA TRP A 46 -5.51 15.13 8.28
C TRP A 46 -4.23 14.77 9.03
N LYS A 47 -3.87 13.48 9.09
CA LYS A 47 -2.65 13.03 9.78
C LYS A 47 -1.36 13.54 9.13
N PHE A 48 -1.36 13.75 7.82
CA PHE A 48 -0.22 14.36 7.10
C PHE A 48 -0.16 15.90 7.24
N GLY A 49 -1.12 16.52 7.93
CA GLY A 49 -1.10 17.96 8.22
C GLY A 49 -1.58 18.84 7.07
N PHE A 50 -2.37 18.31 6.13
CA PHE A 50 -2.93 19.12 5.05
C PHE A 50 -3.91 20.17 5.61
N PRO A 51 -3.91 21.41 5.08
CA PRO A 51 -4.88 22.41 5.49
C PRO A 51 -6.31 21.96 5.21
N GLU A 52 -7.24 22.24 6.13
CA GLU A 52 -8.64 21.79 6.03
C GLU A 52 -9.30 22.17 4.69
N ARG A 53 -9.01 23.36 4.17
CA ARG A 53 -9.52 23.82 2.87
C ARG A 53 -9.08 22.92 1.71
N ILE A 54 -7.84 22.46 1.74
CA ILE A 54 -7.28 21.55 0.73
C ILE A 54 -7.90 20.16 0.89
N ILE A 55 -8.03 19.67 2.12
CA ILE A 55 -8.71 18.39 2.40
C ILE A 55 -10.12 18.42 1.84
N LYS A 56 -10.90 19.46 2.13
CA LYS A 56 -12.26 19.64 1.61
C LYS A 56 -12.30 19.63 0.08
N LEU A 57 -11.34 20.29 -0.59
CA LEU A 57 -11.26 20.31 -2.05
C LEU A 57 -10.95 18.93 -2.64
N ILE A 58 -9.97 18.23 -2.07
CA ILE A 58 -9.60 16.87 -2.48
C ILE A 58 -10.79 15.93 -2.28
N MET A 59 -11.38 15.94 -1.08
CA MET A 59 -12.52 15.09 -0.77
C MET A 59 -13.70 15.39 -1.70
N TRP A 60 -14.02 16.67 -1.95
CA TRP A 60 -15.07 17.03 -2.90
C TRP A 60 -14.81 16.44 -4.30
N GLY A 61 -13.59 16.54 -4.81
CA GLY A 61 -13.22 15.98 -6.12
C GLY A 61 -13.36 14.45 -6.19
N VAL A 62 -13.02 13.75 -5.10
CA VAL A 62 -13.10 12.28 -5.03
C VAL A 62 -14.55 11.81 -4.82
N THR A 63 -15.32 12.47 -3.96
CA THR A 63 -16.67 12.02 -3.59
C THR A 63 -17.76 12.45 -4.56
N ASN A 64 -17.60 13.60 -5.21
CA ASN A 64 -18.63 14.18 -6.07
C ASN A 64 -18.53 13.67 -7.52
N SER A 65 -18.40 12.35 -7.67
CA SER A 65 -18.34 11.69 -8.98
C SER A 65 -19.62 10.90 -9.26
N SER A 66 -20.00 10.86 -10.54
CA SER A 66 -21.12 10.06 -11.03
C SER A 66 -20.60 9.16 -12.15
N LEU A 67 -20.87 7.86 -12.05
CA LEU A 67 -20.47 6.86 -13.01
C LEU A 67 -21.67 6.41 -13.82
N THR A 68 -21.43 6.01 -15.06
CA THR A 68 -22.45 5.45 -15.95
C THR A 68 -21.80 4.32 -16.74
N LEU A 69 -22.46 3.17 -16.79
CA LEU A 69 -22.01 2.04 -17.58
C LEU A 69 -22.55 2.15 -18.99
N LEU A 70 -21.67 1.94 -19.97
CA LEU A 70 -22.07 1.74 -21.36
C LEU A 70 -22.23 0.23 -21.58
N TRP A 71 -23.45 -0.22 -21.82
CA TRP A 71 -23.78 -1.62 -22.06
C TRP A 71 -24.44 -1.75 -23.43
N ASN A 72 -23.84 -2.54 -24.32
CA ASN A 72 -24.31 -2.74 -25.70
C ASN A 72 -24.61 -1.41 -26.45
N GLY A 73 -23.74 -0.41 -26.28
CA GLY A 73 -23.89 0.91 -26.90
C GLY A 73 -24.92 1.83 -26.23
N SER A 74 -25.64 1.36 -25.20
CA SER A 74 -26.62 2.15 -24.44
C SER A 74 -26.07 2.52 -23.06
N LYS A 75 -26.30 3.77 -22.63
CA LYS A 75 -25.94 4.24 -21.28
C LYS A 75 -26.98 3.76 -20.27
N LEU A 76 -26.54 3.05 -19.24
CA LEU A 76 -27.38 2.70 -18.09
C LEU A 76 -27.60 3.92 -17.17
N PRO A 77 -28.55 3.87 -16.22
CA PRO A 77 -28.72 4.94 -15.25
C PRO A 77 -27.42 5.22 -14.47
N PRO A 78 -27.14 6.49 -14.12
CA PRO A 78 -25.96 6.83 -13.36
C PRO A 78 -26.04 6.33 -11.92
N PHE A 79 -24.88 6.03 -11.33
CA PHE A 79 -24.75 5.72 -9.91
C PHE A 79 -23.53 6.45 -9.32
N ALA A 80 -23.60 6.74 -8.02
CA ALA A 80 -22.50 7.33 -7.28
C ALA A 80 -21.62 6.23 -6.69
N PRO A 81 -20.29 6.25 -6.89
CA PRO A 81 -19.39 5.39 -6.13
C PRO A 81 -19.43 5.75 -4.65
N SER A 82 -19.10 4.80 -3.79
CA SER A 82 -19.01 4.99 -2.32
C SER A 82 -17.59 4.92 -1.78
N ARG A 83 -16.64 4.56 -2.65
CA ARG A 83 -15.22 4.37 -2.35
C ARG A 83 -14.44 4.44 -3.66
N GLY A 84 -13.13 4.48 -3.51
CA GLY A 84 -12.18 4.38 -4.60
C GLY A 84 -11.69 5.73 -5.10
N LEU A 85 -10.60 5.67 -5.86
CA LEU A 85 -9.98 6.79 -6.54
C LEU A 85 -10.22 6.66 -8.04
N ARG A 86 -10.49 7.77 -8.71
CA ARG A 86 -10.80 7.76 -10.14
C ARG A 86 -9.54 7.47 -10.95
N GLN A 87 -9.55 6.37 -11.70
CA GLN A 87 -8.48 6.09 -12.67
C GLN A 87 -8.50 7.14 -13.79
N GLY A 88 -7.31 7.59 -14.20
CA GLY A 88 -7.14 8.68 -15.17
C GLY A 88 -7.25 10.10 -14.58
N ASP A 89 -7.60 10.24 -13.30
CA ASP A 89 -7.43 11.50 -12.58
C ASP A 89 -5.94 11.67 -12.22
N PRO A 90 -5.29 12.79 -12.60
CA PRO A 90 -3.89 13.04 -12.30
C PRO A 90 -3.56 13.07 -10.81
N LEU A 91 -4.54 13.31 -9.92
CA LEU A 91 -4.33 13.35 -8.47
C LEU A 91 -4.37 11.95 -7.84
N SER A 92 -5.13 11.02 -8.42
CA SER A 92 -5.34 9.67 -7.86
C SER A 92 -4.06 8.90 -7.56
N PRO A 93 -3.02 8.89 -8.41
CA PRO A 93 -1.76 8.21 -8.10
C PRO A 93 -1.09 8.74 -6.82
N TYR A 94 -1.13 10.06 -6.59
CA TYR A 94 -0.53 10.68 -5.41
C TYR A 94 -1.30 10.37 -4.14
N LEU A 95 -2.64 10.39 -4.21
CA LEU A 95 -3.50 10.02 -3.09
C LEU A 95 -3.32 8.54 -2.73
N PHE A 96 -3.16 7.69 -3.73
CA PHE A 96 -2.87 6.28 -3.53
C PHE A 96 -1.52 6.09 -2.82
N VAL A 97 -0.46 6.77 -3.28
CA VAL A 97 0.86 6.72 -2.62
C VAL A 97 0.79 7.19 -1.17
N LEU A 98 0.05 8.27 -0.86
CA LEU A 98 -0.14 8.71 0.53
C LEU A 98 -0.83 7.67 1.41
N CYS A 99 -1.78 6.93 0.85
CA CYS A 99 -2.42 5.81 1.55
C CYS A 99 -1.43 4.68 1.83
N MET A 100 -0.60 4.33 0.85
CA MET A 100 0.44 3.30 0.99
C MET A 100 1.57 3.72 1.94
N GLU A 101 1.94 5.01 1.95
CA GLU A 101 2.93 5.56 2.87
C GLU A 101 2.50 5.37 4.33
N ARG A 102 1.20 5.47 4.63
CA ARG A 102 0.73 5.17 5.99
C ARG A 102 1.01 3.72 6.38
N LEU A 103 0.85 2.76 5.45
CA LEU A 103 1.15 1.36 5.72
C LEU A 103 2.65 1.19 6.01
N ALA A 104 3.50 1.78 5.18
CA ALA A 104 4.96 1.80 5.39
C ALA A 104 5.34 2.37 6.77
N LEU A 105 4.77 3.52 7.13
CA LEU A 105 4.99 4.14 8.43
C LEU A 105 4.55 3.24 9.59
N ARG A 106 3.42 2.53 9.45
CA ARG A 106 2.96 1.60 10.49
C ARG A 106 3.89 0.40 10.65
N ILE A 107 4.42 -0.14 9.56
CA ILE A 107 5.41 -1.24 9.62
C ILE A 107 6.70 -0.73 10.30
N ASN A 108 7.12 0.50 10.00
CA ASN A 108 8.28 1.12 10.63
C ASN A 108 8.08 1.41 12.13
N GLU A 109 6.87 1.78 12.55
CA GLU A 109 6.49 1.88 13.97
C GLU A 109 6.64 0.51 14.64
N LEU A 110 6.10 -0.56 14.05
CA LEU A 110 6.19 -1.93 14.59
C LEU A 110 7.63 -2.44 14.66
N ASN A 111 8.48 -2.09 13.69
CA ASN A 111 9.92 -2.39 13.73
C ASN A 111 10.59 -1.75 14.95
N LYS A 112 10.27 -0.48 15.25
CA LYS A 112 10.82 0.25 16.41
C LYS A 112 10.30 -0.29 17.74
N GLU A 113 9.06 -0.76 17.76
CA GLU A 113 8.43 -1.39 18.92
C GLU A 113 8.97 -2.81 19.19
N GLY A 114 9.76 -3.39 18.26
CA GLY A 114 10.24 -4.77 18.35
C GLY A 114 9.17 -5.81 18.03
N CYS A 115 8.02 -5.39 17.51
CA CYS A 115 6.90 -6.26 17.12
C CYS A 115 7.02 -6.76 15.67
N TRP A 116 8.00 -6.26 14.91
CA TRP A 116 8.30 -6.70 13.55
C TRP A 116 9.81 -6.90 13.40
N ASN A 117 10.21 -8.08 12.91
CA ASN A 117 11.62 -8.46 12.78
C ASN A 117 12.05 -8.41 11.30
N PRO A 118 12.68 -7.32 10.82
CA PRO A 118 13.05 -7.20 9.41
C PRO A 118 14.21 -8.14 9.01
N ILE A 119 14.34 -8.38 7.70
CA ILE A 119 15.47 -9.12 7.15
C ILE A 119 16.66 -8.18 6.90
N HIS A 120 17.88 -8.74 6.92
CA HIS A 120 19.11 -8.01 6.60
C HIS A 120 19.84 -8.75 5.48
N LEU A 121 19.94 -8.13 4.29
CA LEU A 121 20.57 -8.78 3.13
C LEU A 121 22.09 -8.87 3.24
N SER A 122 22.70 -7.99 4.03
CA SER A 122 24.14 -7.95 4.28
C SER A 122 24.42 -7.61 5.74
N GLN A 123 25.59 -8.03 6.23
CA GLN A 123 26.04 -7.67 7.58
C GLN A 123 26.24 -6.15 7.66
N GLY A 124 25.48 -5.49 8.53
CA GLY A 124 25.49 -4.03 8.68
C GLY A 124 24.69 -3.27 7.62
N GLY A 125 24.00 -3.97 6.70
CA GLY A 125 23.08 -3.35 5.75
C GLY A 125 21.80 -2.83 6.42
N PRO A 126 21.04 -1.95 5.73
CA PRO A 126 19.78 -1.46 6.26
C PRO A 126 18.76 -2.61 6.40
N PRO A 127 17.92 -2.59 7.45
CA PRO A 127 16.84 -3.57 7.59
C PRO A 127 15.80 -3.39 6.48
N ILE A 128 15.35 -4.50 5.90
CA ILE A 128 14.28 -4.52 4.91
C ILE A 128 13.06 -5.19 5.53
N SER A 129 11.95 -4.45 5.63
CA SER A 129 10.67 -4.94 6.15
C SER A 129 9.57 -5.00 5.10
N HIS A 130 9.63 -4.14 4.07
CA HIS A 130 8.62 -4.09 3.03
C HIS A 130 9.15 -3.48 1.73
N LEU A 131 8.54 -3.86 0.62
CA LEU A 131 8.64 -3.20 -0.67
C LEU A 131 7.21 -2.96 -1.17
N LEU A 132 6.90 -1.71 -1.51
CA LEU A 132 5.58 -1.30 -2.02
C LEU A 132 5.74 -0.87 -3.47
N PHE A 133 4.90 -1.42 -4.35
CA PHE A 133 4.86 -1.06 -5.75
C PHE A 133 3.41 -1.01 -6.22
N ALA A 134 2.84 0.18 -6.31
CA ALA A 134 1.43 0.35 -6.69
C ALA A 134 0.51 -0.63 -5.92
N ASP A 135 -0.06 -1.62 -6.61
CA ASP A 135 -0.92 -2.68 -6.12
C ASP A 135 -0.21 -3.89 -5.49
N ASP A 136 1.09 -4.05 -5.72
CA ASP A 136 1.92 -5.10 -5.11
C ASP A 136 2.54 -4.64 -3.78
N VAL A 137 2.34 -5.45 -2.74
CA VAL A 137 2.98 -5.27 -1.43
C VAL A 137 3.77 -6.53 -1.09
N ILE A 138 5.07 -6.41 -0.90
CA ILE A 138 5.92 -7.50 -0.42
C ILE A 138 6.36 -7.17 0.99
N LEU A 139 6.06 -8.04 1.93
CA LEU A 139 6.44 -7.93 3.34
C LEU A 139 7.53 -8.94 3.65
N PHE A 140 8.51 -8.51 4.45
CA PHE A 140 9.66 -9.32 4.85
C PHE A 140 9.75 -9.37 6.37
N SER A 141 9.90 -10.58 6.91
CA SER A 141 10.11 -10.80 8.34
C SER A 141 11.01 -12.01 8.57
N GLN A 142 11.70 -12.06 9.71
CA GLN A 142 12.22 -13.32 10.24
C GLN A 142 11.06 -14.24 10.64
N ALA A 143 11.21 -15.54 10.41
CA ALA A 143 10.22 -16.50 10.82
C ALA A 143 10.31 -16.75 12.34
N THR A 144 9.17 -16.99 12.96
CA THR A 144 9.05 -17.43 14.36
C THR A 144 8.37 -18.78 14.41
N ASN A 145 8.64 -19.57 15.46
CA ASN A 145 8.06 -20.92 15.61
C ASN A 145 6.51 -20.93 15.62
N ASP A 146 5.86 -19.81 15.95
CA ASP A 146 4.39 -19.68 15.93
C ASP A 146 3.80 -19.52 14.51
N GLN A 147 4.64 -19.34 13.50
CA GLN A 147 4.25 -19.04 12.10
C GLN A 147 4.51 -20.22 11.15
N VAL A 148 4.91 -21.37 11.69
CA VAL A 148 5.10 -22.64 10.96
C VAL A 148 3.86 -23.50 11.07
#